data_AF-A0A4Q3K0N8-F1
#
_entry.id   AF-A0A4Q3K0N8-F1
#
_cell.length_a   1.000
_cell.length_b   1.000
_cell.length_c   1.000
_cell.angle_alpha   90.00
_cell.angle_beta   90.00
_cell.angle_gamma   90.00
#
_symmetry.space_group_name_H-M   'P 1'
#
loop_
_entity.id
_entity.type
_entity.pdbx_description
1 polymer ?
#
loop_
_entity_poly.entity_id
_entity_poly.type
_entity_poly.pdbx_seq_one_letter_code
_entity_poly.pdbx_strand_id
1 'polypeptide(L)'
;MSRLRRAVALLTTLLAACGGESVSGSSGHGGSAGVEGACRTYLEARLRQGARCRPDSLPGSIDEDQLDSCVRMSSLPGTSRTAARLESCAAQVSEAPCGTAPSCVLDLSPGRGPAGTLPDGAPCQDPAQCASATCSSWLYSAPTGCGVCQEVRAEGQPCGAPEQACAPGLTCRQGVCDWPGQGLGGKCSSYGTGNCPDGLHCASPPDSTVGTCQRRVLLGGECGASLSPCVEGLVCTQGVCAGRLPDGATCDEHSFCVNTCRDGVCRAPRRDAQAGEDCSFDLCAPGLACGTDDTCQVRPPPVIVGEGEDCALASCAEGLVCSRGYLPGSTPGLCVRAPVIGGPCVDLECGPLGWCSDGDLGAGEPGHCIALGQSGQPCPCLGGLFCHEDTCRPYGSLSCP
;
A
#
# COMPACT_ATOMS: atom_id res chain seq x y z
N MET A 1 -1.76 51.38 -14.74
CA MET A 1 -2.47 51.06 -13.48
C MET A 1 -3.78 50.27 -13.65
N SER A 2 -4.55 50.41 -14.75
CA SER A 2 -5.81 49.65 -14.97
C SER A 2 -5.61 48.13 -15.21
N ARG A 3 -4.51 47.70 -15.85
CA ARG A 3 -4.23 46.27 -16.12
C ARG A 3 -3.79 45.47 -14.88
N LEU A 4 -3.18 46.11 -13.87
CA LEU A 4 -2.80 45.42 -12.62
C LEU A 4 -4.03 45.08 -11.75
N ARG A 5 -5.09 45.90 -11.76
CA ARG A 5 -6.30 45.64 -10.96
C ARG A 5 -7.11 44.45 -11.47
N ARG A 6 -7.04 44.12 -12.77
CA ARG A 6 -7.70 42.91 -13.31
C ARG A 6 -6.94 41.62 -13.00
N ALA A 7 -5.62 41.67 -12.89
CA ALA A 7 -4.81 40.51 -12.51
C ALA A 7 -4.98 40.12 -11.02
N VAL A 8 -5.12 41.12 -10.13
CA VAL A 8 -5.34 40.87 -8.70
C VAL A 8 -6.73 40.29 -8.43
N ALA A 9 -7.77 40.70 -9.17
CA ALA A 9 -9.13 40.19 -8.98
C ALA A 9 -9.29 38.70 -9.33
N LEU A 10 -8.58 38.20 -10.36
CA LEU A 10 -8.57 36.79 -10.76
C LEU A 10 -7.83 35.89 -9.76
N LEU A 11 -6.81 36.41 -9.07
CA LEU A 11 -6.06 35.67 -8.06
C LEU A 11 -6.87 35.48 -6.77
N THR A 12 -7.71 36.44 -6.38
CA THR A 12 -8.56 36.34 -5.18
C THR A 12 -9.75 35.38 -5.32
N THR A 13 -10.25 35.12 -6.54
CA THR A 13 -11.36 34.16 -6.75
C THR A 13 -10.93 32.70 -6.74
N LEU A 14 -9.64 32.39 -6.93
CA LEU A 14 -9.13 31.02 -6.90
C LEU A 14 -8.93 30.48 -5.47
N LEU A 15 -8.77 31.36 -4.47
CA LEU A 15 -8.59 30.98 -3.06
C LEU A 15 -9.92 30.54 -2.40
N ALA A 16 -11.05 31.16 -2.78
CA ALA A 16 -12.35 30.87 -2.16
C ALA A 16 -13.03 29.55 -2.61
N ALA A 17 -12.48 28.82 -3.59
CA ALA A 17 -13.15 27.64 -4.18
C ALA A 17 -12.83 26.31 -3.47
N CYS A 18 -11.84 26.28 -2.57
CA CYS A 18 -11.45 25.07 -1.84
C CYS A 18 -11.86 25.08 -0.36
N GLY A 19 -12.35 26.22 0.15
CA GLY A 19 -12.89 26.36 1.50
C GLY A 19 -14.36 25.97 1.55
N GLY A 20 -14.65 24.68 1.75
CA GLY A 20 -16.00 24.28 2.14
C GLY A 20 -16.33 24.91 3.50
N GLU A 21 -17.34 25.78 3.55
CA GLU A 21 -17.84 26.32 4.81
C GLU A 21 -18.19 25.15 5.73
N SER A 22 -17.49 25.04 6.86
CA SER A 22 -17.73 24.01 7.86
C SER A 22 -19.09 24.29 8.50
N VAL A 23 -20.15 23.69 7.96
CA VAL A 23 -21.50 23.76 8.53
C VAL A 23 -21.46 23.05 9.88
N SER A 24 -21.28 23.84 10.94
CA SER A 24 -21.36 23.37 12.32
C SER A 24 -22.83 23.11 12.66
N GLY A 25 -23.34 21.97 12.20
CA GLY A 25 -24.69 21.47 12.48
C GLY A 25 -24.71 20.63 13.75
N SER A 26 -25.47 21.10 14.74
CA SER A 26 -25.71 20.47 16.05
C SER A 26 -26.14 19.00 15.94
N SER A 27 -25.57 18.17 16.82
CA SER A 27 -25.69 16.72 16.96
C SER A 27 -27.12 16.26 17.24
N GLY A 28 -27.89 15.95 16.19
CA GLY A 28 -29.10 15.13 16.29
C GLY A 28 -28.76 13.66 16.10
N HIS A 29 -28.86 12.84 17.15
CA HIS A 29 -28.64 11.38 17.15
C HIS A 29 -29.72 10.58 16.37
N GLY A 30 -30.16 11.08 15.22
CA GLY A 30 -31.24 10.48 14.42
C GLY A 30 -30.91 10.41 12.94
N GLY A 31 -30.22 9.33 12.54
CA GLY A 31 -30.14 8.93 11.13
C GLY A 31 -28.72 8.67 10.63
N SER A 32 -28.29 7.40 10.70
CA SER A 32 -27.08 6.83 10.09
C SER A 32 -27.10 6.81 8.55
N ALA A 33 -27.85 7.70 7.90
CA ALA A 33 -28.09 7.67 6.45
C ALA A 33 -27.08 8.54 5.64
N GLY A 34 -26.02 9.01 6.29
CA GLY A 34 -24.98 9.85 5.68
C GLY A 34 -23.72 9.08 5.28
N VAL A 35 -22.75 9.80 4.72
CA VAL A 35 -21.43 9.27 4.34
C VAL A 35 -20.72 8.58 5.50
N GLU A 36 -20.81 9.12 6.72
CA GLU A 36 -20.23 8.50 7.93
C GLU A 36 -20.83 7.12 8.23
N GLY A 37 -22.16 7.00 8.17
CA GLY A 37 -22.84 5.71 8.38
C GLY A 37 -22.44 4.69 7.31
N ALA A 38 -22.34 5.12 6.04
CA ALA A 38 -21.90 4.27 4.94
C ALA A 38 -20.42 3.85 5.09
N CYS A 39 -19.54 4.75 5.50
CA CYS A 39 -18.13 4.48 5.80
C CYS A 39 -17.98 3.46 6.93
N ARG A 40 -18.69 3.66 8.05
CA ARG A 40 -18.68 2.72 9.17
C ARG A 40 -19.19 1.35 8.73
N THR A 41 -20.31 1.30 8.02
CA THR A 41 -20.87 0.04 7.48
C THR A 41 -19.87 -0.70 6.60
N TYR A 42 -19.17 0.01 5.71
CA TYR A 42 -18.12 -0.56 4.87
C TYR A 42 -16.92 -1.09 5.67
N LEU A 43 -16.41 -0.31 6.62
CA LEU A 43 -15.29 -0.72 7.47
C LEU A 43 -15.65 -1.92 8.35
N GLU A 44 -16.85 -1.95 8.91
CA GLU A 44 -17.35 -3.10 9.67
C GLU A 44 -17.46 -4.35 8.79
N ALA A 45 -17.97 -4.22 7.56
CA ALA A 45 -18.02 -5.35 6.63
C ALA A 45 -16.62 -5.92 6.36
N ARG A 46 -15.60 -5.06 6.20
CA ARG A 46 -14.20 -5.48 6.02
C ARG A 46 -13.65 -6.20 7.25
N LEU A 47 -13.90 -5.69 8.45
CA LEU A 47 -13.47 -6.32 9.70
C LEU A 47 -14.14 -7.69 9.89
N ARG A 48 -15.45 -7.80 9.63
CA ARG A 48 -16.18 -9.08 9.68
C ARG A 48 -15.66 -10.06 8.64
N GLN A 49 -15.37 -9.62 7.42
CA GLN A 49 -14.75 -10.46 6.40
C GLN A 49 -13.36 -10.94 6.87
N GLY A 50 -12.54 -10.04 7.40
CA GLY A 50 -11.23 -10.35 7.97
C GLY A 50 -11.30 -11.42 9.06
N ALA A 51 -12.16 -11.21 10.07
CA ALA A 51 -12.37 -12.15 11.16
C ALA A 51 -12.89 -13.52 10.67
N ARG A 52 -13.83 -13.54 9.71
CA ARG A 52 -14.32 -14.77 9.09
C ARG A 52 -13.21 -15.54 8.36
N CYS A 53 -12.33 -14.82 7.66
CA CYS A 53 -11.33 -15.42 6.78
C CYS A 53 -9.96 -15.65 7.44
N ARG A 54 -9.74 -15.09 8.62
CA ARG A 54 -8.52 -15.20 9.43
C ARG A 54 -8.92 -15.26 10.92
N PRO A 55 -9.48 -16.38 11.41
CA PRO A 55 -9.96 -16.48 12.79
C PRO A 55 -8.86 -16.28 13.83
N ASP A 56 -7.60 -16.52 13.46
CA ASP A 56 -6.43 -16.33 14.35
C ASP A 56 -5.96 -14.87 14.44
N SER A 57 -6.47 -13.99 13.57
CA SER A 57 -6.23 -12.55 13.71
C SER A 57 -7.16 -11.99 14.79
N LEU A 58 -6.60 -11.26 15.75
CA LEU A 58 -7.38 -10.57 16.78
C LEU A 58 -8.48 -9.74 16.10
N PRO A 59 -9.72 -9.76 16.62
CA PRO A 59 -10.79 -8.94 16.06
C PRO A 59 -10.35 -7.48 16.12
N GLY A 60 -10.06 -6.91 14.95
CA GLY A 60 -9.78 -5.49 14.85
C GLY A 60 -11.06 -4.70 15.18
N SER A 61 -10.90 -3.57 15.88
CA SER A 61 -11.93 -2.53 15.93
C SER A 61 -11.72 -1.55 14.77
N ILE A 62 -12.77 -0.82 14.40
CA ILE A 62 -12.60 0.35 13.55
C ILE A 62 -11.78 1.36 14.35
N ASP A 63 -10.65 1.78 13.79
CA ASP A 63 -9.91 2.92 14.29
C ASP A 63 -10.62 4.20 13.83
N GLU A 64 -10.80 5.17 14.74
CA GLU A 64 -11.47 6.43 14.41
C GLU A 64 -10.72 7.18 13.29
N ASP A 65 -9.38 7.02 13.20
CA ASP A 65 -8.59 7.58 12.10
C ASP A 65 -8.97 6.96 10.73
N GLN A 66 -9.32 5.68 10.71
CA GLN A 66 -9.78 5.01 9.49
C GLN A 66 -11.16 5.51 9.07
N LEU A 67 -12.06 5.71 10.04
CA LEU A 67 -13.39 6.24 9.78
C LEU A 67 -13.30 7.68 9.28
N ASP A 68 -12.57 8.54 9.96
CA ASP A 68 -12.34 9.94 9.58
C ASP A 68 -11.71 10.05 8.19
N SER A 69 -10.75 9.18 7.88
CA SER A 69 -10.17 9.12 6.54
C SER A 69 -11.19 8.71 5.49
N CYS A 70 -12.05 7.72 5.76
CA CYS A 70 -13.12 7.37 4.83
C CYS A 70 -14.09 8.53 4.62
N VAL A 71 -14.57 9.14 5.70
CA VAL A 71 -15.53 10.26 5.66
C VAL A 71 -14.97 11.44 4.89
N ARG A 72 -13.73 11.83 5.18
CA ARG A 72 -13.04 12.92 4.49
C ARG A 72 -13.00 12.66 2.99
N MET A 73 -12.54 11.49 2.56
CA MET A 73 -12.38 11.16 1.14
C MET A 73 -13.71 11.03 0.38
N SER A 74 -14.75 10.55 1.05
CA SER A 74 -16.10 10.42 0.50
C SER A 74 -16.92 11.69 0.54
N SER A 75 -16.45 12.71 1.28
CA SER A 75 -17.08 14.03 1.32
C SER A 75 -16.42 15.04 0.37
N LEU A 76 -15.36 14.64 -0.34
CA LEU A 76 -14.67 15.51 -1.29
C LEU A 76 -15.58 15.89 -2.48
N PRO A 77 -15.57 17.17 -2.94
CA PRO A 77 -16.37 17.59 -4.08
C PRO A 77 -16.08 16.77 -5.33
N GLY A 78 -17.15 16.32 -5.99
CA GLY A 78 -17.09 15.55 -7.21
C GLY A 78 -16.53 14.13 -7.09
N THR A 79 -16.25 13.66 -5.86
CA THR A 79 -15.78 12.30 -5.60
C THR A 79 -16.78 11.26 -6.06
N SER A 80 -16.27 10.21 -6.67
CA SER A 80 -17.04 9.05 -7.08
C SER A 80 -17.34 8.11 -5.89
N ARG A 81 -16.76 8.36 -4.71
CA ARG A 81 -16.94 7.56 -3.48
C ARG A 81 -18.18 7.96 -2.68
N THR A 82 -19.36 7.79 -3.26
CA THR A 82 -20.64 8.17 -2.63
C THR A 82 -21.07 7.19 -1.53
N ALA A 83 -21.94 7.63 -0.61
CA ALA A 83 -22.52 6.76 0.43
C ALA A 83 -23.16 5.49 -0.16
N ALA A 84 -23.95 5.61 -1.23
CA ALA A 84 -24.57 4.47 -1.90
C ALA A 84 -23.54 3.46 -2.46
N ARG A 85 -22.37 3.92 -2.91
CA ARG A 85 -21.28 3.04 -3.38
C ARG A 85 -20.57 2.35 -2.21
N LEU A 86 -20.35 3.04 -1.10
CA LEU A 86 -19.79 2.45 0.11
C LEU A 86 -20.72 1.35 0.65
N GLU A 87 -22.03 1.60 0.71
CA GLU A 87 -23.04 0.62 1.14
C GLU A 87 -23.09 -0.59 0.20
N SER A 88 -23.12 -0.34 -1.12
CA SER A 88 -23.06 -1.42 -2.12
C SER A 88 -21.78 -2.25 -1.99
N CYS A 89 -20.64 -1.61 -1.73
CA CYS A 89 -19.39 -2.32 -1.52
C CYS A 89 -19.38 -3.09 -0.19
N ALA A 90 -19.98 -2.54 0.87
CA ALA A 90 -20.13 -3.24 2.14
C ALA A 90 -20.91 -4.56 1.99
N ALA A 91 -21.98 -4.55 1.18
CA ALA A 91 -22.74 -5.75 0.85
C ALA A 91 -21.86 -6.78 0.11
N GLN A 92 -21.14 -6.36 -0.93
CA GLN A 92 -20.23 -7.23 -1.69
C GLN A 92 -19.11 -7.82 -0.82
N VAL A 93 -18.50 -7.02 0.07
CA VAL A 93 -17.48 -7.46 1.02
C VAL A 93 -18.04 -8.49 2.01
N SER A 94 -19.27 -8.30 2.47
CA SER A 94 -19.92 -9.23 3.39
C SER A 94 -20.18 -10.59 2.75
N GLU A 95 -20.48 -10.63 1.45
CA GLU A 95 -20.77 -11.85 0.69
C GLU A 95 -19.52 -12.50 0.06
N ALA A 96 -18.41 -11.77 -0.05
CA ALA A 96 -17.21 -12.24 -0.72
C ALA A 96 -16.55 -13.47 -0.04
N PRO A 97 -16.20 -14.53 -0.81
CA PRO A 97 -15.43 -15.67 -0.30
C PRO A 97 -14.08 -15.26 0.28
N CYS A 98 -13.55 -16.08 1.18
CA CYS A 98 -12.20 -15.89 1.68
C CYS A 98 -11.15 -16.09 0.58
N GLY A 99 -10.14 -15.22 0.53
CA GLY A 99 -9.12 -15.23 -0.52
C GLY A 99 -9.50 -14.47 -1.80
N THR A 100 -10.71 -13.91 -1.88
CA THR A 100 -11.14 -13.07 -3.01
C THR A 100 -11.40 -11.64 -2.54
N ALA A 101 -10.68 -10.67 -3.08
CA ALA A 101 -11.01 -9.26 -2.90
C ALA A 101 -12.15 -8.89 -3.87
N PRO A 102 -13.33 -8.44 -3.39
CA PRO A 102 -14.38 -8.00 -4.28
C PRO A 102 -13.89 -6.77 -5.07
N SER A 103 -14.31 -6.66 -6.34
CA SER A 103 -13.88 -5.59 -7.24
C SER A 103 -14.12 -4.20 -6.66
N CYS A 104 -15.19 -4.03 -5.87
CA CYS A 104 -15.50 -2.75 -5.23
C CYS A 104 -14.40 -2.26 -4.25
N VAL A 105 -13.59 -3.15 -3.69
CA VAL A 105 -12.45 -2.75 -2.83
C VAL A 105 -11.34 -2.12 -3.67
N LEU A 106 -11.14 -2.59 -4.90
CA LEU A 106 -10.23 -1.97 -5.86
C LEU A 106 -10.79 -0.62 -6.32
N ASP A 107 -12.10 -0.53 -6.53
CA ASP A 107 -12.77 0.72 -6.91
C ASP A 107 -12.68 1.82 -5.82
N LEU A 108 -12.60 1.42 -4.55
CA LEU A 108 -12.40 2.34 -3.43
C LEU A 108 -10.91 2.59 -3.13
N SER A 109 -10.01 1.82 -3.76
CA SER A 109 -8.58 2.01 -3.59
C SER A 109 -8.14 3.30 -4.27
N PRO A 110 -7.28 4.09 -3.64
CA PRO A 110 -6.76 5.30 -4.26
C PRO A 110 -6.12 5.04 -5.62
N GLY A 111 -6.48 5.85 -6.62
CA GLY A 111 -5.96 5.76 -7.99
C GLY A 111 -6.48 4.59 -8.84
N ARG A 112 -7.38 3.74 -8.33
CA ARG A 112 -7.99 2.63 -9.08
C ARG A 112 -9.52 2.69 -9.15
N GLY A 113 -10.10 3.77 -8.64
CA GLY A 113 -11.54 3.96 -8.59
C GLY A 113 -12.17 4.49 -9.88
N PRO A 114 -13.51 4.37 -9.99
CA PRO A 114 -14.26 5.04 -11.04
C PRO A 114 -14.01 6.56 -11.02
N ALA A 115 -14.03 7.16 -12.21
CA ALA A 115 -13.90 8.59 -12.38
C ALA A 115 -14.94 9.37 -11.57
N GLY A 116 -14.53 10.54 -11.08
CA GLY A 116 -15.40 11.53 -10.46
C GLY A 116 -16.07 12.43 -11.49
N THR A 117 -16.37 13.66 -11.08
CA THR A 117 -17.13 14.62 -11.89
C THR A 117 -16.45 15.97 -12.06
N LEU A 118 -15.32 16.21 -11.41
CA LEU A 118 -14.55 17.43 -11.60
C LEU A 118 -13.92 17.44 -13.01
N PRO A 119 -14.03 18.54 -13.77
CA PRO A 119 -13.42 18.66 -15.09
C PRO A 119 -11.89 18.80 -15.00
N ASP A 120 -11.21 18.58 -16.13
CA ASP A 120 -9.76 18.81 -16.23
C ASP A 120 -9.39 20.26 -15.84
N GLY A 121 -8.30 20.41 -15.09
CA GLY A 121 -7.83 21.67 -14.51
C GLY A 121 -8.50 22.06 -13.18
N ALA A 122 -9.58 21.39 -12.75
CA ALA A 122 -10.18 21.65 -11.44
C ALA A 122 -9.28 21.17 -10.28
N PRO A 123 -9.29 21.84 -9.11
CA PRO A 123 -8.50 21.40 -7.97
C PRO A 123 -9.01 20.05 -7.43
N CYS A 124 -8.09 19.15 -7.09
CA CYS A 124 -8.39 17.83 -6.57
C CYS A 124 -7.43 17.43 -5.43
N GLN A 125 -7.84 16.46 -4.63
CA GLN A 125 -7.05 15.82 -3.58
C GLN A 125 -6.95 14.30 -3.83
N ASP A 126 -7.97 13.71 -4.47
CA ASP A 126 -8.00 12.30 -4.85
C ASP A 126 -8.35 12.14 -6.34
N PRO A 127 -7.74 11.17 -7.05
CA PRO A 127 -8.09 10.86 -8.43
C PRO A 127 -9.59 10.57 -8.66
N ALA A 128 -10.29 10.02 -7.66
CA ALA A 128 -11.73 9.73 -7.72
C ALA A 128 -12.61 10.99 -7.79
N GLN A 129 -12.06 12.20 -7.63
CA GLN A 129 -12.79 13.45 -7.88
C GLN A 129 -12.83 13.83 -9.36
N CYS A 130 -11.85 13.40 -10.14
CA CYS A 130 -11.64 13.87 -11.51
C CYS A 130 -12.39 13.01 -12.53
N ALA A 131 -13.00 13.63 -13.54
CA ALA A 131 -13.65 12.93 -14.65
C ALA A 131 -12.66 12.05 -15.45
N SER A 132 -11.37 12.38 -15.40
CA SER A 132 -10.27 11.60 -15.97
C SER A 132 -9.72 10.51 -15.05
N ALA A 133 -10.25 10.39 -13.82
CA ALA A 133 -9.74 9.55 -12.74
C ALA A 133 -8.25 9.81 -12.41
N THR A 134 -7.71 11.00 -12.70
CA THR A 134 -6.30 11.35 -12.48
C THR A 134 -6.15 12.71 -11.81
N CYS A 135 -5.40 12.75 -10.70
CA CYS A 135 -5.11 13.96 -9.93
C CYS A 135 -3.59 14.14 -9.76
N SER A 136 -3.04 15.32 -10.04
CA SER A 136 -1.58 15.54 -10.05
C SER A 136 -0.89 15.39 -8.68
N SER A 137 -1.61 15.56 -7.57
CA SER A 137 -1.08 15.37 -6.21
C SER A 137 -0.83 13.90 -5.88
N TRP A 138 -1.44 12.96 -6.62
CA TRP A 138 -1.34 11.54 -6.33
C TRP A 138 0.01 10.93 -6.73
N LEU A 139 0.69 11.51 -7.72
CA LEU A 139 1.91 10.94 -8.32
C LEU A 139 3.17 11.18 -7.49
N TYR A 140 3.11 12.04 -6.48
CA TYR A 140 4.24 12.35 -5.62
C TYR A 140 3.75 12.31 -4.18
N SER A 141 4.41 11.51 -3.33
CA SER A 141 4.14 11.39 -1.90
C SER A 141 4.38 12.70 -1.11
N ALA A 142 4.33 13.86 -1.77
CA ALA A 142 4.38 15.19 -1.17
C ALA A 142 3.04 15.42 -0.43
N PRO A 143 3.03 15.36 0.91
CA PRO A 143 1.81 15.22 1.70
C PRO A 143 0.98 16.52 1.86
N THR A 144 1.19 17.55 1.02
CA THR A 144 0.69 18.91 1.33
C THR A 144 0.14 19.72 0.15
N GLY A 145 -0.09 19.12 -1.04
CA GLY A 145 -0.58 19.87 -2.21
C GLY A 145 -1.97 19.44 -2.67
N CYS A 146 -2.90 20.40 -2.84
CA CYS A 146 -4.00 20.21 -3.78
C CYS A 146 -3.41 20.00 -5.17
N GLY A 147 -3.79 18.91 -5.82
CA GLY A 147 -3.50 18.67 -7.22
C GLY A 147 -4.50 19.39 -8.12
N VAL A 148 -4.34 19.16 -9.41
CA VAL A 148 -5.35 19.50 -10.42
C VAL A 148 -5.75 18.23 -11.17
N CYS A 149 -7.02 18.14 -11.56
CA CYS A 149 -7.53 17.07 -12.40
C CYS A 149 -6.80 17.13 -13.74
N GLN A 150 -6.14 16.03 -14.10
CA GLN A 150 -5.29 16.01 -15.29
C GLN A 150 -6.04 15.46 -16.48
N GLU A 151 -5.88 16.08 -17.64
CA GLU A 151 -6.32 15.54 -18.92
C GLU A 151 -5.46 14.31 -19.26
N VAL A 152 -6.09 13.15 -19.45
CA VAL A 152 -5.40 11.90 -19.78
C VAL A 152 -5.14 11.82 -21.28
N ARG A 153 -3.85 11.73 -21.63
CA ARG A 153 -3.32 11.67 -22.99
C ARG A 153 -3.04 10.24 -23.40
N ALA A 154 -3.51 9.86 -24.59
CA ALA A 154 -3.23 8.56 -25.19
C ALA A 154 -1.78 8.46 -25.69
N GLU A 155 -1.33 7.24 -26.03
CA GLU A 155 -0.03 7.01 -26.67
C GLU A 155 0.15 7.90 -27.93
N GLY A 156 1.34 8.48 -28.08
CA GLY A 156 1.66 9.36 -29.20
C GLY A 156 1.10 10.80 -29.09
N GLN A 157 0.26 11.10 -28.09
CA GLN A 157 -0.22 12.45 -27.86
C GLN A 157 0.81 13.31 -27.10
N PRO A 158 0.84 14.64 -27.34
CA PRO A 158 1.75 15.52 -26.64
C PRO A 158 1.44 15.59 -25.13
N CYS A 159 2.49 15.72 -24.34
CA CYS A 159 2.46 15.83 -22.88
C CYS A 159 3.52 16.82 -22.36
N GLY A 160 3.50 17.09 -21.06
CA GLY A 160 4.52 17.90 -20.37
C GLY A 160 3.98 19.13 -19.67
N ALA A 161 2.71 19.49 -19.88
CA ALA A 161 2.03 20.47 -19.04
C ALA A 161 1.62 19.85 -17.69
N PRO A 162 1.58 20.61 -16.59
CA PRO A 162 1.25 20.09 -15.26
C PRO A 162 -0.18 19.52 -15.16
N GLU A 163 -1.10 19.98 -16.00
CA GLU A 163 -2.47 19.49 -16.13
C GLU A 163 -2.61 18.29 -17.08
N GLN A 164 -1.51 17.72 -17.60
CA GLN A 164 -1.55 16.59 -18.52
C GLN A 164 -0.93 15.35 -17.86
N ALA A 165 -1.65 14.24 -17.92
CA ALA A 165 -1.14 12.93 -17.55
C ALA A 165 -1.16 12.02 -18.76
N CYS A 166 -0.23 11.08 -18.85
CA CYS A 166 -0.36 10.01 -19.83
C CYS A 166 -1.30 8.92 -19.30
N ALA A 167 -1.97 8.20 -20.21
CA ALA A 167 -2.81 7.07 -19.85
C ALA A 167 -2.05 6.05 -18.97
N PRO A 168 -2.74 5.29 -18.10
CA PRO A 168 -2.08 4.32 -17.22
C PRO A 168 -1.08 3.43 -17.96
N GLY A 169 0.12 3.30 -17.40
CA GLY A 169 1.22 2.56 -18.00
C GLY A 169 2.11 3.39 -18.95
N LEU A 170 1.71 4.58 -19.38
CA LEU A 170 2.55 5.49 -20.17
C LEU A 170 3.30 6.50 -19.29
N THR A 171 4.39 7.05 -19.81
CA THR A 171 5.17 8.15 -19.22
C THR A 171 5.40 9.25 -20.27
N CYS A 172 5.57 10.48 -19.81
CA CYS A 172 5.84 11.60 -20.71
C CYS A 172 7.33 11.61 -21.11
N ARG A 173 7.66 11.17 -22.33
CA ARG A 173 9.03 11.17 -22.86
C ARG A 173 9.14 12.09 -24.06
N GLN A 174 10.09 13.03 -23.99
CA GLN A 174 10.33 14.01 -25.05
C GLN A 174 9.05 14.78 -25.46
N GLY A 175 8.17 15.05 -24.49
CA GLY A 175 6.90 15.76 -24.72
C GLY A 175 5.82 14.93 -25.40
N VAL A 176 5.94 13.60 -25.44
CA VAL A 176 4.93 12.67 -25.98
C VAL A 176 4.68 11.53 -24.99
N CYS A 177 3.42 11.11 -24.84
CA CYS A 177 3.06 9.97 -24.02
C CYS A 177 3.49 8.66 -24.67
N ASP A 178 4.37 7.94 -23.98
CA ASP A 178 5.03 6.75 -24.48
C ASP A 178 5.34 5.78 -23.32
N TRP A 179 5.43 4.49 -23.58
CA TRP A 179 5.59 3.45 -22.56
C TRP A 179 6.94 3.55 -21.83
N PRO A 180 7.04 3.43 -20.48
CA PRO A 180 8.29 3.42 -19.73
C PRO A 180 9.04 2.13 -20.02
N GLY A 181 9.74 2.14 -21.14
CA GLY A 181 10.30 0.93 -21.69
C GLY A 181 10.60 1.09 -23.16
N GLN A 182 11.18 0.06 -23.76
CA GLN A 182 11.21 0.01 -25.21
C GLN A 182 9.97 -0.75 -25.69
N GLY A 183 9.29 -0.21 -26.71
CA GLY A 183 8.12 -0.85 -27.30
C GLY A 183 8.45 -2.22 -27.89
N LEU A 184 7.49 -2.84 -28.57
CA LEU A 184 7.69 -4.13 -29.23
C LEU A 184 8.96 -4.12 -30.11
N GLY A 185 9.86 -5.09 -29.87
CA GLY A 185 11.16 -5.22 -30.55
C GLY A 185 12.29 -4.38 -29.96
N GLY A 186 11.98 -3.47 -29.03
CA GLY A 186 12.96 -2.63 -28.36
C GLY A 186 13.80 -3.39 -27.33
N LYS A 187 15.01 -2.90 -27.04
CA LYS A 187 15.95 -3.58 -26.13
C LYS A 187 15.49 -3.51 -24.68
N CYS A 188 15.64 -4.60 -23.95
CA CYS A 188 15.33 -4.70 -22.54
C CYS A 188 16.41 -5.50 -21.81
N SER A 189 16.42 -5.48 -20.47
CA SER A 189 17.32 -6.30 -19.66
C SER A 189 16.54 -7.34 -18.86
N SER A 190 17.09 -8.54 -18.72
CA SER A 190 16.42 -9.71 -18.13
C SER A 190 16.34 -9.74 -16.60
N TYR A 191 16.97 -8.78 -15.90
CA TYR A 191 16.82 -8.65 -14.46
C TYR A 191 15.49 -7.95 -14.12
N GLY A 192 14.47 -8.75 -13.75
CA GLY A 192 13.15 -8.27 -13.32
C GLY A 192 12.09 -8.26 -14.41
N THR A 193 11.04 -7.45 -14.26
CA THR A 193 9.94 -7.29 -15.23
C THR A 193 10.36 -6.66 -16.56
N GLY A 194 11.65 -6.34 -16.74
CA GLY A 194 12.20 -5.67 -17.92
C GLY A 194 11.65 -4.26 -18.09
N ASN A 195 12.40 -3.40 -18.79
CA ASN A 195 11.88 -2.11 -19.25
C ASN A 195 10.92 -2.34 -20.44
N CYS A 196 10.00 -3.28 -20.33
CA CYS A 196 8.99 -3.56 -21.34
C CYS A 196 7.63 -3.13 -20.78
N PRO A 197 6.80 -2.44 -21.57
CA PRO A 197 5.46 -2.08 -21.14
C PRO A 197 4.57 -3.26 -20.80
N ASP A 198 3.45 -2.95 -20.12
CA ASP A 198 2.41 -3.93 -19.81
C ASP A 198 1.97 -4.69 -21.06
N GLY A 199 1.74 -6.00 -20.90
CA GLY A 199 1.45 -6.91 -22.00
C GLY A 199 2.67 -7.35 -22.83
N LEU A 200 3.85 -6.77 -22.61
CA LEU A 200 5.12 -7.26 -23.14
C LEU A 200 5.95 -7.95 -22.03
N HIS A 201 6.95 -8.72 -22.45
CA HIS A 201 7.98 -9.30 -21.59
C HIS A 201 9.35 -9.17 -22.27
N CYS A 202 10.42 -9.21 -21.48
CA CYS A 202 11.77 -9.18 -22.03
C CYS A 202 12.20 -10.59 -22.48
N ALA A 203 12.21 -10.83 -23.78
CA ALA A 203 12.71 -12.07 -24.36
C ALA A 203 14.23 -11.97 -24.55
N SER A 204 14.98 -12.58 -23.65
CA SER A 204 16.44 -12.69 -23.72
C SER A 204 16.88 -14.13 -24.05
N PRO A 205 17.90 -14.31 -24.91
CA PRO A 205 18.59 -15.59 -25.02
C PRO A 205 19.08 -16.09 -23.64
N PRO A 206 19.22 -17.41 -23.43
CA PRO A 206 19.63 -17.98 -22.13
C PRO A 206 20.94 -17.40 -21.59
N ASP A 207 21.87 -17.06 -22.47
CA ASP A 207 23.21 -16.57 -22.13
C ASP A 207 23.34 -15.04 -22.22
N SER A 208 22.22 -14.30 -22.25
CA SER A 208 22.22 -12.84 -22.41
C SER A 208 21.42 -12.14 -21.33
N THR A 209 22.01 -11.06 -20.80
CA THR A 209 21.31 -10.11 -19.91
C THR A 209 20.50 -9.08 -20.68
N VAL A 210 20.62 -9.06 -22.01
CA VAL A 210 19.92 -8.15 -22.92
C VAL A 210 18.97 -8.95 -23.79
N GLY A 211 17.71 -8.55 -23.82
CA GLY A 211 16.66 -9.12 -24.65
C GLY A 211 15.97 -8.07 -25.52
N THR A 212 14.87 -8.49 -26.13
CA THR A 212 13.93 -7.59 -26.79
C THR A 212 12.53 -7.72 -26.21
N CYS A 213 11.79 -6.63 -26.13
CA CYS A 213 10.42 -6.65 -25.67
C CYS A 213 9.55 -7.39 -26.69
N GLN A 214 8.92 -8.47 -26.26
CA GLN A 214 8.03 -9.30 -27.08
C GLN A 214 6.65 -9.38 -26.43
N ARG A 215 5.61 -9.63 -27.23
CA ARG A 215 4.25 -9.82 -26.70
C ARG A 215 4.22 -11.00 -25.73
N ARG A 216 3.46 -10.85 -24.65
CA ARG A 216 3.13 -11.98 -23.79
C ARG A 216 2.25 -12.97 -24.54
N VAL A 217 2.42 -14.24 -24.21
CA VAL A 217 1.75 -15.38 -24.83
C VAL A 217 0.42 -15.63 -24.11
N LEU A 218 -0.65 -15.77 -24.88
CA LEU A 218 -2.00 -16.04 -24.39
C LEU A 218 -2.17 -17.51 -23.96
N LEU A 219 -3.28 -17.82 -23.28
CA LEU A 219 -3.64 -19.18 -22.90
C LEU A 219 -3.60 -20.14 -24.12
N GLY A 220 -2.90 -21.26 -23.95
CA GLY A 220 -2.69 -22.28 -24.99
C GLY A 220 -1.59 -21.96 -26.00
N GLY A 221 -0.99 -20.76 -25.96
CA GLY A 221 0.13 -20.41 -26.82
C GLY A 221 1.45 -21.03 -26.35
N GLU A 222 2.37 -21.24 -27.30
CA GLU A 222 3.69 -21.81 -27.01
C GLU A 222 4.57 -20.83 -26.24
N CYS A 223 5.26 -21.34 -25.23
CA CYS A 223 6.17 -20.58 -24.39
C CYS A 223 7.51 -21.31 -24.21
N GLY A 224 8.61 -20.55 -24.12
CA GLY A 224 9.94 -21.08 -23.87
C GLY A 224 10.24 -21.24 -22.37
N ALA A 225 11.42 -21.79 -22.06
CA ALA A 225 11.90 -21.99 -20.69
C ALA A 225 12.22 -20.69 -19.90
N SER A 226 12.08 -19.53 -20.53
CA SER A 226 12.31 -18.22 -19.89
C SER A 226 11.22 -17.93 -18.83
N LEU A 227 11.55 -17.16 -17.79
CA LEU A 227 10.77 -16.93 -16.55
C LEU A 227 9.44 -16.14 -16.74
N SER A 228 8.55 -16.67 -17.58
CA SER A 228 7.16 -16.27 -17.81
C SER A 228 6.93 -15.30 -18.98
N PRO A 229 6.95 -15.82 -20.23
CA PRO A 229 6.45 -15.09 -21.39
C PRO A 229 4.91 -15.01 -21.41
N CYS A 230 4.20 -15.66 -20.49
CA CYS A 230 2.74 -15.71 -20.51
C CYS A 230 2.11 -14.41 -20.01
N VAL A 231 0.84 -14.16 -20.37
CA VAL A 231 0.05 -13.07 -19.77
C VAL A 231 -0.11 -13.27 -18.26
N GLU A 232 -0.37 -12.19 -17.52
CA GLU A 232 -0.53 -12.24 -16.06
C GLU A 232 -1.54 -13.31 -15.63
N GLY A 233 -1.20 -14.04 -14.56
CA GLY A 233 -2.00 -15.14 -14.04
C GLY A 233 -1.79 -16.49 -14.74
N LEU A 234 -1.10 -16.53 -15.88
CA LEU A 234 -0.70 -17.77 -16.55
C LEU A 234 0.75 -18.15 -16.22
N VAL A 235 1.05 -19.43 -16.42
CA VAL A 235 2.38 -20.03 -16.22
C VAL A 235 2.76 -20.86 -17.43
N CYS A 236 4.05 -20.85 -17.78
CA CYS A 236 4.55 -21.70 -18.84
C CYS A 236 4.76 -23.12 -18.29
N THR A 237 3.91 -24.07 -18.69
CA THR A 237 4.03 -25.48 -18.31
C THR A 237 4.09 -26.33 -19.56
N GLN A 238 5.07 -27.23 -19.63
CA GLN A 238 5.27 -28.12 -20.78
C GLN A 238 5.34 -27.37 -22.13
N GLY A 239 5.91 -26.17 -22.13
CA GLY A 239 6.05 -25.35 -23.33
C GLY A 239 4.77 -24.66 -23.81
N VAL A 240 3.70 -24.66 -23.00
CA VAL A 240 2.46 -23.92 -23.29
C VAL A 240 2.02 -23.07 -22.10
N CYS A 241 1.46 -21.89 -22.38
CA CYS A 241 0.88 -21.05 -21.35
C CYS A 241 -0.44 -21.64 -20.87
N ALA A 242 -0.49 -22.07 -19.61
CA ALA A 242 -1.69 -22.61 -18.97
C ALA A 242 -2.09 -21.76 -17.77
N GLY A 243 -3.36 -21.86 -17.37
CA GLY A 243 -3.79 -21.34 -16.08
C GLY A 243 -3.18 -22.15 -14.94
N ARG A 244 -3.02 -21.54 -13.78
CA ARG A 244 -2.69 -22.27 -12.56
C ARG A 244 -3.80 -23.25 -12.22
N LEU A 245 -3.44 -24.47 -11.81
CA LEU A 245 -4.40 -25.49 -11.42
C LEU A 245 -5.09 -25.09 -10.11
N PRO A 246 -6.43 -25.14 -10.02
CA PRO A 246 -7.15 -24.81 -8.80
C PRO A 246 -6.92 -25.87 -7.72
N ASP A 247 -7.18 -25.54 -6.46
CA ASP A 247 -7.11 -26.51 -5.37
C ASP A 247 -8.08 -27.70 -5.63
N GLY A 248 -7.63 -28.91 -5.30
CA GLY A 248 -8.31 -30.17 -5.57
C GLY A 248 -7.98 -30.80 -6.93
N ALA A 249 -7.37 -30.05 -7.86
CA ALA A 249 -6.93 -30.61 -9.14
C ALA A 249 -5.73 -31.55 -8.95
N THR A 250 -5.69 -32.65 -9.73
CA THR A 250 -4.50 -33.50 -9.80
C THR A 250 -3.33 -32.73 -10.39
N CYS A 251 -2.14 -32.90 -9.81
CA CYS A 251 -0.92 -32.22 -10.21
C CYS A 251 0.28 -33.17 -10.16
N ASP A 252 1.35 -32.81 -10.82
CA ASP A 252 2.67 -33.43 -10.73
C ASP A 252 3.74 -32.39 -10.33
N GLU A 253 5.00 -32.79 -10.28
CA GLU A 253 6.12 -31.91 -9.93
C GLU A 253 6.34 -30.73 -10.90
N HIS A 254 5.75 -30.79 -12.11
CA HIS A 254 5.85 -29.75 -13.15
C HIS A 254 4.58 -28.89 -13.25
N SER A 255 3.59 -29.18 -12.42
CA SER A 255 2.30 -28.50 -12.39
C SER A 255 2.37 -27.26 -11.52
N PHE A 256 1.79 -26.17 -12.01
CA PHE A 256 1.69 -24.92 -11.25
C PHE A 256 0.30 -24.80 -10.65
N CYS A 257 0.19 -25.08 -9.36
CA CYS A 257 -1.04 -24.85 -8.62
C CYS A 257 -1.23 -23.35 -8.34
N VAL A 258 -2.47 -22.96 -8.02
CA VAL A 258 -2.75 -21.65 -7.40
C VAL A 258 -1.95 -21.52 -6.11
N ASN A 259 -1.91 -22.61 -5.35
CA ASN A 259 -1.07 -22.80 -4.16
C ASN A 259 0.08 -23.78 -4.46
N THR A 260 0.10 -24.94 -3.81
CA THR A 260 1.20 -25.93 -3.93
C THR A 260 0.66 -27.30 -4.38
N CYS A 261 1.45 -28.03 -5.17
CA CYS A 261 1.19 -29.43 -5.49
C CYS A 261 1.70 -30.33 -4.36
N ARG A 262 0.80 -31.09 -3.71
CA ARG A 262 1.15 -32.02 -2.62
C ARG A 262 0.43 -33.34 -2.78
N ASP A 263 1.18 -34.44 -2.74
CA ASP A 263 0.67 -35.80 -2.91
C ASP A 263 -0.16 -35.96 -4.19
N GLY A 264 0.29 -35.30 -5.26
CA GLY A 264 -0.37 -35.31 -6.56
C GLY A 264 -1.66 -34.49 -6.64
N VAL A 265 -1.96 -33.62 -5.67
CA VAL A 265 -3.14 -32.75 -5.66
C VAL A 265 -2.77 -31.32 -5.28
N CYS A 266 -3.30 -30.33 -6.01
CA CYS A 266 -3.16 -28.93 -5.64
C CYS A 266 -3.91 -28.65 -4.34
N ARG A 267 -3.25 -28.06 -3.34
CA ARG A 267 -3.86 -27.76 -2.05
C ARG A 267 -3.49 -26.36 -1.59
N ALA A 268 -4.47 -25.67 -1.01
CA ALA A 268 -4.21 -24.50 -0.19
C ALA A 268 -3.40 -24.91 1.05
N PRO A 269 -2.51 -24.03 1.56
CA PRO A 269 -1.90 -24.20 2.87
C PRO A 269 -2.98 -24.46 3.92
N ARG A 270 -2.82 -25.52 4.72
CA ARG A 270 -3.63 -25.66 5.94
C ARG A 270 -3.26 -24.53 6.88
N ARG A 271 -4.23 -24.00 7.62
CA ARG A 271 -4.00 -22.85 8.51
C ARG A 271 -3.96 -23.21 9.99
N ASP A 272 -4.07 -24.48 10.27
CA ASP A 272 -4.33 -25.06 11.59
C ASP A 272 -3.55 -26.37 11.77
N ALA A 273 -2.36 -26.45 11.17
CA ALA A 273 -1.49 -27.62 11.33
C ALA A 273 -1.16 -27.82 12.82
N GLN A 274 -1.50 -29.00 13.33
CA GLN A 274 -1.38 -29.39 14.72
C GLN A 274 0.06 -29.70 15.08
N ALA A 275 0.37 -29.78 16.38
CA ALA A 275 1.70 -30.10 16.85
C ALA A 275 2.20 -31.45 16.27
N GLY A 276 3.39 -31.45 15.69
CA GLY A 276 4.02 -32.59 15.00
C GLY A 276 3.65 -32.74 13.52
N GLU A 277 2.71 -31.95 12.99
CA GLU A 277 2.40 -31.95 11.55
C GLU A 277 3.40 -31.12 10.75
N ASP A 278 3.59 -31.48 9.47
CA ASP A 278 4.49 -30.79 8.55
C ASP A 278 3.97 -29.37 8.21
N CYS A 279 4.84 -28.38 8.42
CA CYS A 279 4.63 -26.95 8.19
C CYS A 279 5.56 -26.34 7.14
N SER A 280 6.25 -27.15 6.34
CA SER A 280 7.05 -26.69 5.19
C SER A 280 6.24 -25.75 4.27
N PHE A 281 4.92 -25.99 4.18
CA PHE A 281 3.99 -25.24 3.35
C PHE A 281 2.65 -24.92 4.04
N ASP A 282 2.44 -25.39 5.28
CA ASP A 282 1.24 -25.15 6.08
C ASP A 282 1.53 -24.09 7.15
N LEU A 283 0.49 -23.39 7.62
CA LEU A 283 0.58 -22.53 8.80
C LEU A 283 0.15 -23.33 10.03
N CYS A 284 0.98 -23.29 11.06
CA CYS A 284 0.69 -23.96 12.33
C CYS A 284 -0.48 -23.29 13.06
N ALA A 285 -1.22 -24.10 13.83
CA ALA A 285 -2.28 -23.61 14.70
C ALA A 285 -1.77 -22.56 15.71
N PRO A 286 -2.64 -21.66 16.23
CA PRO A 286 -2.25 -20.65 17.20
C PRO A 286 -1.46 -21.21 18.39
N GLY A 287 -0.36 -20.53 18.74
CA GLY A 287 0.55 -20.96 19.81
C GLY A 287 1.63 -21.95 19.38
N LEU A 288 1.61 -22.40 18.11
CA LEU A 288 2.65 -23.20 17.51
C LEU A 288 3.53 -22.36 16.57
N ALA A 289 4.74 -22.82 16.27
CA ALA A 289 5.63 -22.26 15.28
C ALA A 289 6.23 -23.39 14.44
N CYS A 290 6.59 -23.09 13.19
CA CYS A 290 7.26 -24.07 12.34
C CYS A 290 8.71 -24.24 12.82
N GLY A 291 9.04 -25.44 13.27
CA GLY A 291 10.38 -25.82 13.72
C GLY A 291 11.36 -25.95 12.55
N THR A 292 12.64 -26.16 12.88
CA THR A 292 13.70 -26.38 11.88
C THR A 292 13.63 -27.74 11.20
N ASP A 293 12.82 -28.66 11.72
CA ASP A 293 12.51 -29.97 11.13
C ASP A 293 11.23 -29.93 10.29
N ASP A 294 10.77 -28.71 9.95
CA ASP A 294 9.53 -28.44 9.25
C ASP A 294 8.29 -29.05 9.92
N THR A 295 8.30 -29.20 11.25
CA THR A 295 7.10 -29.61 12.01
C THR A 295 6.55 -28.48 12.88
N CYS A 296 5.23 -28.44 13.06
CA CYS A 296 4.62 -27.52 14.00
C CYS A 296 4.97 -27.91 15.42
N GLN A 297 5.67 -27.03 16.12
CA GLN A 297 6.06 -27.24 17.51
C GLN A 297 5.45 -26.17 18.39
N VAL A 298 5.22 -26.47 19.67
CA VAL A 298 4.80 -25.45 20.63
C VAL A 298 5.82 -24.34 20.58
N ARG A 299 5.38 -23.11 20.28
CA ARG A 299 6.28 -21.96 20.26
C ARG A 299 6.90 -21.90 21.66
N PRO A 300 8.22 -22.11 21.82
CA PRO A 300 8.82 -21.98 23.14
C PRO A 300 8.47 -20.58 23.64
N PRO A 301 8.10 -20.41 24.92
CA PRO A 301 7.85 -19.08 25.46
C PRO A 301 9.05 -18.20 25.07
N PRO A 302 8.82 -16.97 24.60
CA PRO A 302 9.92 -16.10 24.20
C PRO A 302 10.92 -16.07 25.35
N VAL A 303 12.16 -16.46 25.08
CA VAL A 303 13.21 -16.35 26.08
C VAL A 303 13.35 -14.86 26.32
N ILE A 304 12.95 -14.40 27.50
CA ILE A 304 13.11 -13.02 27.91
C ILE A 304 14.50 -12.89 28.50
N VAL A 305 15.36 -12.12 27.85
CA VAL A 305 16.75 -11.90 28.28
C VAL A 305 16.92 -10.48 28.83
N GLY A 306 17.82 -10.34 29.79
CA GLY A 306 18.14 -9.10 30.48
C GLY A 306 19.06 -8.18 29.68
N GLU A 307 19.38 -7.03 30.29
CA GLU A 307 20.29 -6.04 29.71
C GLU A 307 21.69 -6.64 29.48
N GLY A 308 22.24 -6.48 28.27
CA GLY A 308 23.53 -6.99 27.84
C GLY A 308 23.50 -8.42 27.28
N GLU A 309 22.36 -9.09 27.27
CA GLU A 309 22.23 -10.45 26.72
C GLU A 309 21.86 -10.46 25.22
N ASP A 310 22.17 -11.56 24.54
CA ASP A 310 21.95 -11.76 23.10
C ASP A 310 20.45 -11.88 22.77
N CYS A 311 19.96 -10.97 21.94
CA CYS A 311 18.58 -10.89 21.47
C CYS A 311 18.40 -11.33 20.01
N ALA A 312 19.38 -12.00 19.40
CA ALA A 312 19.25 -12.51 18.04
C ALA A 312 18.07 -13.48 17.88
N LEU A 313 17.79 -14.28 18.93
CA LEU A 313 16.72 -15.28 18.99
C LEU A 313 15.80 -15.13 20.22
N ALA A 314 15.95 -14.05 20.98
CA ALA A 314 15.26 -13.80 22.25
C ALA A 314 14.56 -12.44 22.24
N SER A 315 13.58 -12.27 23.12
CA SER A 315 12.96 -10.97 23.37
C SER A 315 13.64 -10.31 24.56
N CYS A 316 13.78 -8.98 24.54
CA CYS A 316 14.34 -8.28 25.69
C CYS A 316 13.31 -8.13 26.82
N ALA A 317 13.77 -8.08 28.06
CA ALA A 317 12.94 -7.74 29.22
C ALA A 317 12.26 -6.37 29.07
N GLU A 318 11.21 -6.13 29.86
CA GLU A 318 10.46 -4.87 29.82
C GLU A 318 11.39 -3.65 30.00
N GLY A 319 11.26 -2.66 29.11
CA GLY A 319 12.10 -1.46 29.07
C GLY A 319 13.41 -1.58 28.30
N LEU A 320 13.66 -2.72 27.65
CA LEU A 320 14.84 -2.97 26.81
C LEU A 320 14.45 -3.16 25.34
N VAL A 321 15.37 -2.86 24.42
CA VAL A 321 15.25 -3.03 22.96
C VAL A 321 16.43 -3.81 22.41
N CYS A 322 16.24 -4.49 21.28
CA CYS A 322 17.27 -5.32 20.66
C CYS A 322 18.13 -4.50 19.70
N SER A 323 19.28 -4.02 20.17
CA SER A 323 20.23 -3.27 19.34
C SER A 323 20.95 -4.21 18.37
N ARG A 324 20.42 -4.42 17.16
CA ARG A 324 21.12 -5.14 16.09
C ARG A 324 22.06 -4.19 15.35
N GLY A 325 23.36 -4.51 15.36
CA GLY A 325 24.29 -3.92 14.38
C GLY A 325 23.87 -4.34 12.98
N TYR A 326 23.66 -3.39 12.07
CA TYR A 326 23.13 -3.69 10.73
C TYR A 326 24.18 -4.18 9.71
N LEU A 327 25.43 -4.41 10.15
CA LEU A 327 26.51 -4.74 9.23
C LEU A 327 26.72 -6.27 9.11
N PRO A 328 26.86 -6.82 7.89
CA PRO A 328 27.20 -8.22 7.70
C PRO A 328 28.55 -8.54 8.38
N GLY A 329 28.53 -9.44 9.37
CA GLY A 329 29.67 -9.75 10.25
C GLY A 329 29.67 -9.03 11.60
N SER A 330 28.63 -8.27 11.92
CA SER A 330 28.49 -7.61 13.23
C SER A 330 28.11 -8.59 14.35
N THR A 331 28.42 -8.19 15.57
CA THR A 331 28.10 -8.91 16.82
C THR A 331 26.61 -9.20 16.92
N PRO A 332 26.21 -10.30 17.58
CA PRO A 332 24.81 -10.56 17.89
C PRO A 332 24.15 -9.34 18.54
N GLY A 333 22.87 -9.12 18.23
CA GLY A 333 22.13 -8.01 18.83
C GLY A 333 22.11 -8.16 20.34
N LEU A 334 22.28 -7.06 21.08
CA LEU A 334 22.22 -7.08 22.54
C LEU A 334 20.98 -6.33 23.03
N CYS A 335 20.35 -6.85 24.08
CA CYS A 335 19.31 -6.12 24.78
C CYS A 335 19.92 -4.93 25.51
N VAL A 336 19.57 -3.73 25.10
CA VAL A 336 20.00 -2.49 25.75
C VAL A 336 18.78 -1.75 26.27
N ARG A 337 18.94 -0.87 27.26
CA ARG A 337 17.83 0.01 27.65
C ARG A 337 17.37 0.80 26.47
N ALA A 338 16.06 0.82 26.28
CA ALA A 338 15.45 1.71 25.32
C ALA A 338 15.85 3.15 25.69
N PRO A 339 16.45 3.93 24.77
CA PRO A 339 16.84 5.29 25.09
C PRO A 339 15.60 6.10 25.48
N VAL A 340 15.70 6.80 26.61
CA VAL A 340 14.61 7.66 27.11
C VAL A 340 14.51 8.93 26.27
N ILE A 341 13.34 9.57 26.28
CA ILE A 341 13.14 10.89 25.68
C ILE A 341 14.21 11.87 26.21
N GLY A 342 14.86 12.58 25.28
CA GLY A 342 15.99 13.48 25.53
C GLY A 342 17.36 12.78 25.58
N GLY A 343 17.41 11.45 25.55
CA GLY A 343 18.64 10.67 25.47
C GLY A 343 19.22 10.59 24.05
N PRO A 344 20.51 10.28 23.90
CA PRO A 344 21.11 10.01 22.59
C PRO A 344 20.56 8.70 22.01
N CYS A 345 20.46 8.62 20.69
CA CYS A 345 20.02 7.43 19.98
C CYS A 345 20.78 7.22 18.67
N VAL A 346 20.78 5.99 18.20
CA VAL A 346 21.32 5.59 16.90
C VAL A 346 20.38 4.49 16.41
N ASP A 347 19.97 4.51 15.14
CA ASP A 347 19.04 3.53 14.56
C ASP A 347 17.65 3.47 15.24
N LEU A 348 16.83 4.49 14.99
CA LEU A 348 15.34 4.54 15.05
C LEU A 348 14.57 4.04 16.29
N GLU A 349 15.17 3.37 17.27
CA GLU A 349 14.47 2.75 18.38
C GLU A 349 14.69 3.54 19.68
N CYS A 350 13.83 4.53 19.91
CA CYS A 350 13.66 5.12 21.23
C CYS A 350 12.69 4.27 22.06
N GLY A 351 12.63 4.50 23.37
CA GLY A 351 11.61 3.92 24.24
C GLY A 351 10.18 4.14 23.71
N PRO A 352 9.18 3.41 24.24
CA PRO A 352 7.80 3.50 23.78
C PRO A 352 7.36 4.96 23.68
N LEU A 353 6.88 5.35 22.49
CA LEU A 353 6.45 6.71 22.10
C LEU A 353 7.57 7.73 21.77
N GLY A 354 8.80 7.29 21.51
CA GLY A 354 9.86 8.14 20.98
C GLY A 354 10.29 7.73 19.57
N TRP A 355 10.94 8.65 18.84
CA TRP A 355 11.69 8.32 17.63
C TRP A 355 13.03 9.06 17.61
N CYS A 356 14.00 8.49 16.90
CA CYS A 356 15.34 9.05 16.82
C CYS A 356 15.43 10.10 15.72
N SER A 357 15.55 11.37 16.08
CA SER A 357 15.78 12.45 15.11
C SER A 357 17.28 12.65 14.87
N ASP A 358 17.63 13.04 13.63
CA ASP A 358 18.96 13.56 13.27
C ASP A 358 20.14 12.58 13.41
N GLY A 359 19.90 11.27 13.50
CA GLY A 359 20.96 10.26 13.43
C GLY A 359 21.41 10.02 11.98
N ASP A 360 22.66 10.34 11.64
CA ASP A 360 23.28 9.99 10.36
C ASP A 360 24.10 8.69 10.52
N LEU A 361 23.53 7.60 10.00
CA LEU A 361 24.12 6.26 10.02
C LEU A 361 25.43 6.17 9.22
N GLY A 362 25.62 7.02 8.22
CA GLY A 362 26.85 7.06 7.43
C GLY A 362 28.01 7.78 8.13
N ALA A 363 27.70 8.67 9.07
CA ALA A 363 28.68 9.50 9.77
C ALA A 363 28.96 9.04 11.21
N GLY A 364 28.14 8.15 11.77
CA GLY A 364 28.25 7.72 13.17
C GLY A 364 27.86 8.83 14.15
N GLU A 365 27.07 9.80 13.70
CA GLU A 365 26.60 10.89 14.54
C GLU A 365 25.33 10.44 15.30
N PRO A 366 25.33 10.47 16.64
CA PRO A 366 24.17 10.09 17.42
C PRO A 366 23.05 11.12 17.24
N GLY A 367 21.85 10.63 16.94
CA GLY A 367 20.63 11.41 17.00
C GLY A 367 20.12 11.61 18.42
N HIS A 368 18.97 12.24 18.56
CA HIS A 368 18.29 12.41 19.84
C HIS A 368 16.91 11.78 19.85
N CYS A 369 16.57 11.12 20.96
CA CYS A 369 15.22 10.62 21.16
C CYS A 369 14.28 11.77 21.47
N ILE A 370 13.36 12.01 20.56
CA ILE A 370 12.31 13.00 20.75
C ILE A 370 10.98 12.32 21.06
N ALA A 371 10.26 12.90 22.02
CA ALA A 371 8.91 12.46 22.35
C ALA A 371 7.98 12.69 21.16
N LEU A 372 7.08 11.74 20.90
CA LEU A 372 5.86 12.03 20.19
C LEU A 372 5.02 12.93 21.12
N GLY A 373 4.93 14.22 20.81
CA GLY A 373 4.55 15.27 21.78
C GLY A 373 3.13 15.19 22.34
N GLN A 374 2.93 15.91 23.46
CA GLN A 374 1.64 16.24 24.08
C GLN A 374 1.03 17.52 23.47
N SER A 375 -0.20 17.84 23.84
CA SER A 375 -1.09 18.81 23.22
C SER A 375 -0.50 20.17 23.10
N GLY A 376 -0.69 20.76 21.92
CA GLY A 376 -0.62 22.21 21.79
C GLY A 376 0.80 22.78 21.90
N GLN A 377 1.84 21.96 21.84
CA GLN A 377 3.20 22.41 21.57
C GLN A 377 3.60 22.15 20.10
N PRO A 378 4.46 22.99 19.50
CA PRO A 378 5.02 22.71 18.19
C PRO A 378 5.94 21.46 18.27
N CYS A 379 5.54 20.38 17.59
CA CYS A 379 6.33 19.15 17.49
C CYS A 379 7.35 19.23 16.35
N PRO A 380 8.59 18.75 16.54
CA PRO A 380 9.57 18.59 15.46
C PRO A 380 9.31 17.29 14.67
N CYS A 381 8.14 17.17 14.03
CA CYS A 381 7.78 16.02 13.19
C CYS A 381 8.05 16.33 11.71
N LEU A 382 8.92 15.55 11.06
CA LEU A 382 8.90 15.39 9.61
C LEU A 382 7.57 14.73 9.19
N GLY A 383 6.97 15.19 8.09
CA GLY A 383 5.83 14.50 7.45
C GLY A 383 4.43 15.08 7.71
N GLY A 384 4.25 16.41 7.67
CA GLY A 384 2.92 16.99 7.46
C GLY A 384 1.91 16.82 8.60
N LEU A 385 2.34 16.76 9.86
CA LEU A 385 1.45 16.73 11.04
C LEU A 385 1.80 17.89 12.01
N PHE A 386 0.83 18.37 12.82
CA PHE A 386 1.01 19.31 13.93
C PHE A 386 0.22 18.84 15.18
N CYS A 387 0.64 19.21 16.39
CA CYS A 387 -0.03 18.76 17.61
C CYS A 387 -1.20 19.67 18.01
N HIS A 388 -2.38 19.09 18.25
CA HIS A 388 -3.60 19.78 18.71
C HIS A 388 -4.37 18.88 19.68
N GLU A 389 -4.62 19.33 20.91
CA GLU A 389 -5.37 18.54 21.93
C GLU A 389 -4.77 17.16 22.24
N ASP A 390 -3.46 17.11 22.44
CA ASP A 390 -2.65 15.95 22.88
C ASP A 390 -2.49 14.90 21.79
N THR A 391 -2.79 15.28 20.54
CA THR A 391 -2.74 14.40 19.38
C THR A 391 -2.05 15.05 18.18
N CYS A 392 -1.20 14.29 17.49
CA CYS A 392 -0.63 14.67 16.19
C CYS A 392 -1.74 14.62 15.13
N ARG A 393 -2.09 15.78 14.54
CA ARG A 393 -3.09 15.92 13.48
C ARG A 393 -2.44 16.24 12.13
N PRO A 394 -2.98 15.77 11.00
CA PRO A 394 -2.48 16.14 9.69
C PRO A 394 -2.65 17.64 9.38
N TYR A 395 -1.66 18.19 8.70
CA TYR A 395 -1.71 19.52 8.10
C TYR A 395 -2.87 19.54 7.09
N GLY A 396 -3.81 20.48 7.27
CA GLY A 396 -5.04 20.58 6.48
C GLY A 396 -6.35 20.37 7.26
N SER A 397 -6.29 20.15 8.57
CA SER A 397 -7.48 20.20 9.45
C SER A 397 -8.00 21.62 9.72
N LEU A 398 -7.29 22.65 9.25
CA LEU A 398 -7.85 23.97 9.01
C LEU A 398 -8.23 24.05 7.53
N SER A 399 -9.49 24.39 7.27
CA SER A 399 -10.06 24.68 5.95
C SER A 399 -9.07 25.48 5.11
N CYS A 400 -8.79 25.03 3.88
CA CYS A 400 -7.89 25.73 2.95
C CYS A 400 -8.30 27.21 2.84
N PRO A 401 -7.39 28.18 3.03
CA PRO A 401 -7.66 29.59 2.75
C PRO A 401 -7.82 29.87 1.25
#